data_AF-A0A0H2ZUW8-F1
#
_entry.id   AF-A0A0H2ZUW8-F1
#
_cell.length_a   1.000
_cell.length_b   1.000
_cell.length_c   1.000
_cell.angle_alpha   90.00
_cell.angle_beta   90.00
_cell.angle_gamma   90.00
#
_symmetry.space_group_name_H-M   'P 1'
#
loop_
_entity.id
_entity.type
_entity.pdbx_description
1 polymer ?
#
loop_
_entity_poly.entity_id
_entity_poly.type
_entity_poly.pdbx_seq_one_letter_code
_entity_poly.pdbx_strand_id
1 'polypeptide(L)'
;MLPFTDFVDEFGRTWQAVVPEQTDEEELARRFVGQLYDVFVEHQGLLLTLMASEALSEEEKADAGIAEVRRAITTLGRISAEGMHLRGLRSDHPDLPAHSTVAMIAGMAALRSTYFGAEPPSREVIVDELIQAILHGFLHRNG
;
A
#
# COMPACT_ATOMS: atom_id res chain seq x y z
N MET A 1 10.16 9.86 -7.46
CA MET A 1 10.44 9.32 -6.11
C MET A 1 9.77 10.10 -5.00
N LEU A 2 9.93 11.43 -4.99
CA LEU A 2 9.28 12.33 -4.02
C LEU A 2 7.81 11.99 -3.73
N PRO A 3 6.93 11.70 -4.72
CA PRO A 3 5.51 11.47 -4.42
C PRO A 3 5.23 10.25 -3.51
N PHE A 4 5.98 9.15 -3.67
CA PHE A 4 5.78 7.96 -2.84
C PHE A 4 6.36 8.14 -1.45
N THR A 5 7.54 8.76 -1.33
CA THR A 5 8.14 9.06 -0.03
C THR A 5 7.33 10.10 0.74
N ASP A 6 6.78 11.10 0.04
CA ASP A 6 5.90 12.12 0.62
C ASP A 6 4.58 11.49 1.12
N PHE A 7 4.01 10.56 0.34
CA PHE A 7 2.87 9.76 0.78
C PHE A 7 3.20 8.97 2.05
N VAL A 8 4.33 8.26 2.09
CA VAL A 8 4.71 7.47 3.27
C VAL A 8 4.94 8.34 4.49
N ASP A 9 5.54 9.52 4.33
CA ASP A 9 5.74 10.48 5.40
C ASP A 9 4.42 11.07 5.90
N GLU A 10 3.50 11.42 5.01
CA GLU A 10 2.15 11.90 5.37
C GLU A 10 1.33 10.80 6.06
N PHE A 11 1.39 9.58 5.54
CA PHE A 11 0.73 8.43 6.13
C PHE A 11 1.28 8.14 7.52
N GLY A 12 2.61 8.18 7.69
CA GLY A 12 3.24 8.02 9.00
C GLY A 12 2.79 9.07 10.01
N ARG A 13 2.69 10.34 9.61
CA ARG A 13 2.15 11.41 10.47
C ARG A 13 0.69 11.20 10.82
N THR A 14 -0.12 10.81 9.84
CA THR A 14 -1.54 10.51 10.04
C THR A 14 -1.71 9.36 11.02
N TRP A 15 -0.94 8.29 10.83
CA TRP A 15 -0.96 7.11 11.68
C TRP A 15 -0.55 7.41 13.12
N GLN A 16 0.48 8.23 13.34
CA GLN A 16 0.89 8.65 14.69
C GLN A 16 -0.19 9.46 15.42
N ALA A 17 -1.12 10.09 14.68
CA ALA A 17 -2.23 10.84 15.25
C ALA A 17 -3.49 9.98 15.49
N VAL A 18 -3.51 8.72 15.04
CA VAL A 18 -4.63 7.80 15.22
C VAL A 18 -4.73 7.37 16.67
N VAL A 19 -5.93 7.54 17.26
CA VAL A 19 -6.28 6.98 18.58
C VAL A 19 -7.08 5.70 18.33
N PRO A 20 -6.54 4.50 18.65
CA PRO A 20 -7.16 3.22 18.28
C PRO A 20 -8.61 3.06 18.73
N GLU A 21 -8.95 3.55 19.92
CA GLU A 21 -10.29 3.42 20.53
C GLU A 21 -11.34 4.37 19.92
N GLN A 22 -10.90 5.36 19.16
CA GLN A 22 -11.75 6.40 18.57
C GLN A 22 -11.76 6.35 17.03
N THR A 23 -11.00 5.43 16.43
CA THR A 23 -10.80 5.38 14.98
C THR A 23 -11.47 4.16 14.39
N ASP A 24 -12.43 4.40 13.51
CA ASP A 24 -13.05 3.38 12.68
C ASP A 24 -11.99 2.75 11.76
N GLU A 25 -11.88 1.42 11.83
CA GLU A 25 -10.90 0.64 11.07
C GLU A 25 -11.18 0.69 9.57
N GLU A 26 -12.46 0.72 9.19
CA GLU A 26 -12.86 0.78 7.78
C GLU A 26 -12.49 2.14 7.17
N GLU A 27 -12.71 3.23 7.90
CA GLU A 27 -12.36 4.57 7.44
C GLU A 27 -10.84 4.78 7.34
N LEU A 28 -10.08 4.23 8.29
CA LEU A 28 -8.62 4.26 8.24
C LEU A 28 -8.09 3.45 7.05
N ALA A 29 -8.66 2.26 6.82
CA ALA A 29 -8.35 1.43 5.67
C ALA A 29 -8.69 2.16 4.36
N ARG A 30 -9.86 2.81 4.28
CA ARG A 30 -10.29 3.59 3.11
C ARG A 30 -9.31 4.71 2.76
N ARG A 31 -8.88 5.47 3.76
CA ARG A 31 -7.90 6.54 3.56
C ARG A 31 -6.56 5.98 3.09
N PHE A 32 -6.04 4.94 3.74
CA PHE A 32 -4.75 4.34 3.37
C PHE A 32 -4.77 3.73 1.97
N VAL A 33 -5.71 2.82 1.72
CA VAL A 33 -5.84 2.09 0.46
C VAL A 33 -6.10 3.05 -0.69
N GLY A 34 -7.00 4.01 -0.49
CA GLY A 34 -7.33 5.00 -1.51
C GLY A 34 -6.14 5.88 -1.91
N GLN A 35 -5.44 6.46 -0.93
CA GLN A 35 -4.28 7.32 -1.21
C GLN A 35 -3.13 6.53 -1.85
N LEU A 36 -2.83 5.32 -1.36
CA LEU A 36 -1.78 4.49 -1.93
C LEU A 36 -2.13 4.01 -3.35
N TYR A 37 -3.40 3.69 -3.61
CA TYR A 37 -3.88 3.35 -4.95
C TYR A 37 -3.68 4.51 -5.92
N ASP A 38 -4.00 5.74 -5.52
CA ASP A 38 -3.82 6.94 -6.35
C ASP A 38 -2.35 7.16 -6.70
N VAL A 39 -1.45 7.07 -5.71
CA VAL A 39 -0.01 7.19 -5.94
C VAL A 39 0.47 6.18 -6.99
N PHE A 40 0.00 4.94 -6.94
CA PHE A 40 0.40 3.91 -7.90
C PHE A 40 -0.23 4.08 -9.29
N VAL A 41 -1.46 4.58 -9.37
CA VAL A 41 -2.12 4.89 -10.65
C VAL A 41 -1.48 6.11 -11.32
N GLU A 42 -1.19 7.17 -10.55
CA GLU A 42 -0.58 8.40 -11.06
C GLU A 42 0.90 8.23 -11.42
N HIS A 43 1.59 7.28 -10.75
CA HIS A 43 3.03 7.08 -10.91
C HIS A 43 3.39 5.65 -11.35
N GLN A 44 2.79 5.15 -12.43
CA GLN A 44 3.09 3.80 -12.96
C GLN A 44 4.58 3.58 -13.29
N GLY A 45 5.33 4.64 -13.62
CA GLY A 45 6.78 4.58 -13.81
C GLY A 45 7.52 4.08 -12.56
N LEU A 46 7.04 4.42 -11.36
CA LEU A 46 7.58 3.90 -10.09
C LEU A 46 7.46 2.38 -10.01
N LEU A 47 6.30 1.83 -10.36
CA LEU A 47 6.06 0.38 -10.32
C LEU A 47 6.97 -0.35 -11.31
N LEU A 48 7.14 0.19 -12.52
CA LEU A 48 8.07 -0.35 -13.51
C LEU A 48 9.51 -0.34 -13.02
N THR A 49 9.96 0.78 -12.45
CA THR A 49 11.30 0.92 -11.86
C THR A 49 11.53 -0.07 -10.73
N LEU A 50 10.55 -0.26 -9.85
CA LEU A 50 10.64 -1.24 -8.76
C LEU A 50 10.69 -2.68 -9.27
N MET A 51 9.87 -3.04 -10.26
CA MET A 51 9.91 -4.38 -10.86
C MET A 51 11.22 -4.66 -11.59
N ALA A 52 11.79 -3.65 -12.26
CA ALA A 52 13.07 -3.76 -12.94
C ALA A 52 14.27 -3.72 -11.99
N SER A 53 14.08 -3.32 -10.73
CA SER A 53 15.19 -2.97 -9.83
C SER A 53 16.19 -4.10 -9.60
N GLU A 54 15.76 -5.37 -9.61
CA GLU A 54 16.65 -6.52 -9.44
C GLU A 54 17.59 -6.73 -10.64
N ALA A 55 17.23 -6.22 -11.82
CA ALA A 55 18.06 -6.28 -13.02
C ALA A 55 19.00 -5.07 -13.16
N LEU A 56 18.83 -4.04 -12.33
CA LEU A 56 19.66 -2.85 -12.32
C LEU A 56 20.98 -3.10 -11.58
N SER A 57 22.04 -2.46 -12.03
CA SER A 57 23.29 -2.31 -11.27
C SER A 57 23.08 -1.45 -10.03
N GLU A 58 24.02 -1.49 -9.08
CA GLU A 58 23.93 -0.69 -7.85
C GLU A 58 23.95 0.82 -8.13
N GLU A 59 24.67 1.27 -9.18
CA GLU A 59 24.68 2.66 -9.63
C GLU A 59 23.30 3.07 -10.17
N GLU A 60 22.71 2.25 -11.03
CA GLU A 60 21.35 2.49 -11.56
C GLU A 60 20.28 2.45 -10.47
N LYS A 61 20.43 1.58 -9.46
CA LYS A 61 19.54 1.56 -8.28
C LYS A 61 19.65 2.83 -7.46
N ALA A 62 20.85 3.38 -7.32
CA ALA A 62 21.09 4.63 -6.61
C ALA A 62 20.49 5.82 -7.37
N ASP A 63 20.71 5.90 -8.68
CA ASP A 63 20.16 6.96 -9.53
C ASP A 63 18.62 6.92 -9.58
N ALA A 64 18.05 5.71 -9.59
CA ALA A 64 16.61 5.49 -9.51
C ALA A 64 16.04 5.64 -8.07
N GLY A 65 16.91 5.85 -7.08
CA GLY A 65 16.66 5.88 -5.62
C GLY A 65 15.74 4.79 -5.09
N ILE A 66 16.08 3.57 -5.48
CA ILE A 66 15.46 2.35 -4.95
C ILE A 66 15.64 2.28 -3.42
N ALA A 67 16.73 2.84 -2.88
CA ALA A 67 17.02 2.84 -1.45
C ALA A 67 15.98 3.63 -0.65
N GLU A 68 15.60 4.82 -1.12
CA GLU A 68 14.60 5.68 -0.51
C GLU A 68 13.22 5.02 -0.51
N VAL A 69 12.85 4.41 -1.65
CA VAL A 69 11.57 3.70 -1.78
C VAL A 69 11.52 2.47 -0.88
N ARG A 70 12.60 1.69 -0.81
CA ARG A 70 12.71 0.55 0.12
C ARG A 70 12.55 1.00 1.57
N ARG A 71 13.21 2.09 1.97
CA ARG A 71 13.08 2.67 3.31
C ARG A 71 11.65 3.11 3.63
N ALA A 72 10.97 3.70 2.65
CA ALA A 72 9.58 4.10 2.79
C ALA A 72 8.66 2.87 2.97
N ILE A 73 8.85 1.80 2.20
CA ILE A 73 8.13 0.53 2.37
C ILE A 73 8.39 -0.09 3.76
N THR A 74 9.65 -0.13 4.22
CA THR A 74 9.99 -0.60 5.57
C THR A 74 9.27 0.22 6.65
N THR A 75 9.13 1.53 6.45
CA THR A 75 8.43 2.41 7.38
C THR A 75 6.94 2.08 7.45
N LEU A 76 6.30 1.82 6.31
CA LEU A 76 4.93 1.31 6.26
C LEU A 76 4.79 -0.03 6.99
N GLY A 77 5.74 -0.95 6.80
CA GLY A 77 5.79 -2.23 7.52
C GLY A 77 5.76 -2.06 9.04
N ARG A 78 6.63 -1.19 9.55
CA ARG A 78 6.70 -0.88 10.99
C ARG A 78 5.42 -0.26 11.52
N ILE A 79 4.82 0.67 10.76
CA ILE A 79 3.53 1.30 11.11
C ILE A 79 2.43 0.24 11.25
N SER A 80 2.31 -0.65 10.27
CA SER A 80 1.34 -1.74 10.29
C SER A 80 1.56 -2.69 11.48
N ALA A 81 2.82 -3.03 11.76
CA ALA A 81 3.18 -3.90 12.88
C ALA A 81 2.80 -3.30 14.24
N GLU A 82 3.05 -2.00 14.42
CA GLU A 82 2.65 -1.25 15.61
C GLU A 82 1.13 -1.24 15.78
N GLY A 83 0.38 -1.04 14.69
CA GLY A 83 -1.08 -1.13 14.70
C GLY A 83 -1.64 -2.48 15.11
N MET A 84 -1.09 -3.56 14.57
CA MET A 84 -1.47 -4.91 14.96
C MET A 84 -1.20 -5.14 16.45
N HIS A 85 -0.02 -4.73 16.93
CA HIS A 85 0.35 -4.89 18.34
C HIS A 85 -0.60 -4.17 19.30
N LEU A 86 -0.94 -2.91 19.00
CA LEU A 86 -1.89 -2.11 19.80
C LEU A 86 -3.28 -2.75 19.86
N ARG A 87 -3.69 -3.47 18.80
CA ARG A 87 -4.96 -4.20 18.70
C ARG A 87 -4.90 -5.63 19.26
N GLY A 88 -3.78 -6.02 19.88
CA GLY A 88 -3.58 -7.37 20.41
C GLY A 88 -3.37 -8.46 19.35
N LEU A 89 -3.24 -8.07 18.08
CA LEU A 89 -2.94 -8.97 16.97
C LEU A 89 -1.43 -9.24 16.93
N ARG A 90 -1.05 -10.49 16.67
CA ARG A 90 0.35 -10.90 16.55
C ARG A 90 0.56 -11.67 15.26
N SER A 91 1.66 -11.36 14.58
CA SER A 91 2.19 -12.11 13.45
C SER A 91 3.64 -12.49 13.78
N ASP A 92 4.03 -13.72 13.46
CA ASP A 92 5.43 -14.16 13.56
C ASP A 92 6.34 -13.39 12.58
N HIS A 93 5.73 -12.75 11.57
CA HIS A 93 6.39 -11.91 10.58
C HIS A 93 5.65 -10.56 10.49
N PRO A 94 5.97 -9.57 11.34
CA PRO A 94 5.20 -8.34 11.47
C PRO A 94 5.18 -7.46 10.21
N ASP A 95 6.20 -7.55 9.35
CA ASP A 95 6.29 -6.77 8.12
C ASP A 95 5.51 -7.38 6.94
N LEU A 96 5.29 -8.70 6.94
CA LEU A 96 4.68 -9.39 5.80
C LEU A 96 3.22 -8.97 5.52
N PRO A 97 2.36 -8.74 6.53
CA PRO A 97 1.01 -8.21 6.28
C PRO A 97 1.00 -6.85 5.56
N ALA A 98 1.96 -5.97 5.87
CA ALA A 98 2.08 -4.70 5.17
C ALA A 98 2.55 -4.90 3.73
N HIS A 99 3.55 -5.75 3.52
CA HIS A 99 4.06 -6.06 2.18
C HIS A 99 2.99 -6.69 1.29
N SER A 100 2.18 -7.63 1.80
CA SER A 100 1.10 -8.24 1.04
C SER A 100 0.03 -7.23 0.66
N THR A 101 -0.33 -6.33 1.59
CA THR A 101 -1.28 -5.24 1.33
C THR A 101 -0.77 -4.30 0.23
N VAL A 102 0.47 -3.81 0.35
CA VAL A 102 1.09 -2.93 -0.65
C VAL A 102 1.18 -3.64 -2.00
N ALA A 103 1.58 -4.93 -2.03
CA ALA A 103 1.68 -5.71 -3.25
C ALA A 103 0.33 -5.88 -3.96
N MET A 104 -0.75 -6.10 -3.20
CA MET A 104 -2.10 -6.23 -3.76
C MET A 104 -2.57 -4.92 -4.40
N ILE A 105 -2.38 -3.78 -3.71
CA ILE A 105 -2.77 -2.46 -4.23
C ILE A 105 -1.92 -2.10 -5.46
N ALA A 106 -0.60 -2.31 -5.38
CA ALA A 106 0.33 -2.09 -6.50
C ALA A 106 -0.04 -2.96 -7.71
N GLY A 107 -0.37 -4.24 -7.51
CA GLY A 107 -0.79 -5.15 -8.57
C GLY A 107 -2.09 -4.71 -9.24
N MET A 108 -3.09 -4.27 -8.45
CA MET A 108 -4.34 -3.73 -8.95
C MET A 108 -4.13 -2.48 -9.82
N ALA A 109 -3.22 -1.59 -9.42
CA ALA A 109 -2.88 -0.38 -10.16
C ALA A 109 -2.04 -0.67 -11.42
N ALA A 110 -1.02 -1.52 -11.31
CA ALA A 110 -0.09 -1.84 -12.41
C ALA A 110 -0.77 -2.58 -13.57
N LEU A 111 -1.67 -3.50 -13.24
CA LEU A 111 -2.33 -4.39 -14.20
C LEU A 111 -3.75 -3.94 -14.55
N ARG A 112 -4.11 -2.69 -14.21
CA ARG A 112 -5.45 -2.14 -14.38
C ARG A 112 -5.99 -2.31 -15.81
N SER A 113 -5.20 -1.97 -16.83
CA SER A 113 -5.60 -2.12 -18.23
C SER A 113 -5.70 -3.59 -18.66
N THR A 114 -4.85 -4.47 -18.11
CA THR A 114 -4.88 -5.91 -18.36
C THR A 114 -6.13 -6.55 -17.77
N TYR A 115 -6.55 -6.14 -16.57
CA TYR A 115 -7.72 -6.70 -15.91
C TYR A 115 -9.04 -6.17 -16.46
N PHE A 116 -9.12 -4.87 -16.76
CA PHE A 116 -10.40 -4.23 -17.06
C PHE A 116 -10.55 -3.73 -18.50
N GLY A 117 -9.50 -3.79 -19.32
CA GLY A 117 -9.54 -3.27 -20.69
C GLY A 117 -9.75 -1.75 -20.74
N ALA A 118 -10.55 -1.30 -21.71
CA ALA A 118 -10.76 0.13 -21.99
C ALA A 118 -11.72 0.83 -21.01
N GLU A 119 -12.57 0.06 -20.31
CA GLU A 119 -13.62 0.58 -19.42
C GLU A 119 -13.45 -0.01 -18.00
N PRO A 120 -12.50 0.54 -17.22
CA PRO A 120 -12.29 0.11 -15.85
C PRO A 120 -13.43 0.56 -14.91
N PRO A 121 -13.70 -0.20 -13.83
CA PRO A 121 -14.57 0.27 -12.76
C PRO A 121 -14.09 1.62 -12.19
N SER A 122 -15.01 2.32 -11.51
CA SER A 122 -14.65 3.57 -10.83
C SER A 122 -13.59 3.32 -9.76
N ARG A 123 -12.81 4.37 -9.47
CA ARG A 123 -11.82 4.36 -8.38
C ARG A 123 -12.43 3.88 -7.06
N GLU A 124 -13.61 4.40 -6.72
CA GLU A 124 -14.33 4.06 -5.49
C GLU A 124 -14.62 2.55 -5.41
N VAL A 125 -15.16 1.96 -6.48
CA VAL A 125 -15.44 0.51 -6.52
C VAL A 125 -14.17 -0.33 -6.36
N ILE A 126 -13.07 0.07 -6.98
CA ILE A 126 -11.79 -0.66 -6.86
C ILE A 126 -11.24 -0.56 -5.43
N VAL A 127 -11.27 0.64 -4.85
CA VAL A 127 -10.79 0.89 -3.49
C VAL A 127 -11.65 0.15 -2.47
N ASP A 128 -12.97 0.17 -2.60
CA ASP A 128 -13.88 -0.57 -1.72
C ASP A 128 -13.62 -2.08 -1.78
N GLU A 129 -13.42 -2.65 -2.98
CA GLU A 129 -13.09 -4.07 -3.11
C GLU A 129 -11.73 -4.41 -2.47
N LEU A 130 -10.73 -3.54 -2.63
CA LEU A 130 -9.42 -3.73 -1.98
C LEU A 130 -9.56 -3.71 -0.45
N ILE A 131 -10.35 -2.79 0.12
CA ILE A 131 -10.61 -2.73 1.57
C ILE A 131 -11.27 -4.03 2.04
N GLN A 132 -12.30 -4.49 1.35
CA GLN A 132 -13.00 -5.74 1.68
C GLN A 132 -12.04 -6.94 1.65
N ALA A 133 -11.20 -7.03 0.63
CA ALA A 133 -10.20 -8.09 0.51
C ALA A 133 -9.14 -8.03 1.62
N ILE A 134 -8.74 -6.84 2.08
CA ILE A 134 -7.77 -6.65 3.16
C ILE A 134 -8.38 -7.02 4.52
N LEU A 135 -9.58 -6.53 4.82
CA LEU A 135 -10.19 -6.68 6.15
C LEU A 135 -10.84 -8.05 6.37
N HIS A 136 -11.38 -8.67 5.32
CA HIS A 136 -12.17 -9.89 5.45
C HIS A 136 -11.64 -11.04 4.60
N GLY A 137 -10.82 -10.74 3.59
CA GLY A 137 -10.36 -11.73 2.62
C GLY A 137 -11.42 -12.02 1.55
N PHE A 138 -10.98 -12.61 0.44
CA PHE A 138 -11.81 -12.79 -0.75
C PHE A 138 -13.08 -13.63 -0.54
N LEU A 139 -13.04 -14.60 0.38
CA LEU A 139 -14.10 -15.59 0.60
C LEU A 139 -15.01 -15.30 1.80
N HIS A 140 -14.68 -14.33 2.65
CA HIS A 140 -15.53 -13.96 3.77
C HIS A 140 -16.13 -12.60 3.49
N ARG A 141 -17.39 -12.59 3.06
CA ARG A 141 -18.18 -11.38 2.87
C ARG A 141 -19.39 -11.51 3.79
N ASN A 142 -19.52 -10.62 4.77
CA ASN A 142 -20.80 -10.45 5.43
C ASN A 142 -21.68 -9.70 4.42
N GLY A 143 -22.58 -10.42 3.77
CA GLY A 143 -23.58 -9.85 2.88
C GLY A 143 -24.63 -9.03 3.65
#